data_AF-A0A7W9UIN3-F1
#
_entry.id   AF-A0A7W9UIN3-F1
#
_cell.length_a   1.000
_cell.length_b   1.000
_cell.length_c   1.000
_cell.angle_alpha   90.00
_cell.angle_beta   90.00
_cell.angle_gamma   90.00
#
_symmetry.space_group_name_H-M   'P 1'
#
loop_
_entity.id
_entity.type
_entity.pdbx_description
1 polymer ?
#
loop_
_entity_poly.entity_id
_entity_poly.type
_entity_poly.pdbx_seq_one_letter_code
_entity_poly.pdbx_strand_id
1 'polypeptide(L)'
;MSTVGEGAWGLDFPPGPPEDIAEMFATAVVADAVRRHDADLAQWVETCRDWRRQYRRVFRGMTALAVSAPDASLGIAADGLRSVRTMLHVSAGRPVGEVDLSAAGPGGSALATGDVRGEAEPPARLEVPCGGALLSGDRLRRRLADWRREGVLEPGFAAAVERVIDHPEWLALPGFRVVVTGAAAELGPLRPLLHWGADVLAVDLPGRKRWEMVREYARRGAGRLRFPVSAGRPGADLAGQLPALADWIVTALSDGIRPVLGSYAAASGPAGVRVAAAADLLAEAVSRRRPDTALAQVGSPFDCYAVPHDVVADARARRARLGMPGAVQDWARVVSRTSIFRPNYRHEIADATGAHWGVADLLPPALGPNHALARRLPRWRAVLAQAAGQTVSHTVAPLIWTGPTRHAAWPANAYLGCTHFGIEVFAPDTARTLLAAKLVADLTQPPAPQPNPESLFTEGAFHGGLWRHPYEPRSVMTSAAVVGRFQRLLPW
;
A
#
# COMPACT_ATOMS: atom_id res chain seq x y z
N MET A 1 33.92 -5.46 8.04
CA MET A 1 32.49 -5.34 8.37
C MET A 1 32.40 -4.87 9.81
N SER A 2 32.05 -3.61 10.07
CA SER A 2 32.01 -3.06 11.44
C SER A 2 30.58 -3.13 11.98
N THR A 3 30.44 -3.52 13.24
CA THR A 3 29.18 -3.43 14.01
C THR A 3 28.76 -1.96 14.14
N VAL A 4 27.47 -1.68 13.95
CA VAL A 4 26.89 -0.35 14.15
C VAL A 4 26.66 -0.17 15.66
N GLY A 5 27.34 0.79 16.28
CA GLY A 5 27.15 1.14 17.70
C GLY A 5 25.95 2.07 17.94
N GLU A 6 25.50 2.12 19.21
CA GLU A 6 24.36 2.91 19.70
C GLU A 6 24.39 4.38 19.28
N GLY A 7 23.25 4.90 18.81
CA GLY A 7 23.01 6.33 18.58
C GLY A 7 23.30 6.85 17.17
N ALA A 8 23.86 6.05 16.27
CA ALA A 8 24.32 6.49 14.94
C ALA A 8 23.53 5.91 13.75
N TRP A 9 22.30 5.43 13.96
CA TRP A 9 21.45 4.95 12.87
C TRP A 9 20.35 5.96 12.53
N GLY A 10 20.26 6.25 11.24
CA GLY A 10 19.23 7.05 10.61
C GLY A 10 19.40 6.91 9.11
N LEU A 11 18.30 6.90 8.37
CA LEU A 11 18.33 6.85 6.91
C LEU A 11 18.34 8.27 6.38
N ASP A 12 19.49 8.68 5.87
CA ASP A 12 19.73 10.01 5.35
C ASP A 12 19.87 9.98 3.83
N PHE A 13 19.39 11.04 3.20
CA PHE A 13 19.73 11.29 1.81
C PHE A 13 21.20 11.68 1.71
N PRO A 14 21.84 11.56 0.53
CA PRO A 14 23.18 12.08 0.33
C PRO A 14 23.28 13.57 0.71
N PRO A 15 24.47 14.06 1.13
CA PRO A 15 24.66 15.45 1.57
C PRO A 15 24.34 16.46 0.46
N GLY A 16 23.75 17.60 0.84
CA GLY A 16 23.31 18.67 -0.09
C GLY A 16 22.18 19.53 0.49
N PRO A 17 21.61 20.49 -0.27
CA PRO A 17 20.51 21.34 0.18
C PRO A 17 19.18 20.56 0.29
N PRO A 18 18.50 20.59 1.46
CA PRO A 18 17.49 19.59 1.83
C PRO A 18 16.20 19.59 0.99
N GLU A 19 15.87 20.70 0.34
CA GLU A 19 14.60 20.86 -0.37
C GLU A 19 14.59 20.15 -1.74
N ASP A 20 15.75 20.08 -2.40
CA ASP A 20 15.89 19.49 -3.74
C ASP A 20 16.44 18.06 -3.72
N ILE A 21 17.23 17.68 -2.70
CA ILE A 21 17.89 16.37 -2.68
C ILE A 21 16.90 15.22 -2.78
N ALA A 22 15.77 15.28 -2.07
CA ALA A 22 14.83 14.16 -2.06
C ALA A 22 14.19 13.95 -3.44
N GLU A 23 13.88 15.04 -4.15
CA GLU A 23 13.38 14.95 -5.52
C GLU A 23 14.48 14.46 -6.48
N MET A 24 15.73 14.94 -6.35
CA MET A 24 16.88 14.44 -7.12
C MET A 24 17.14 12.96 -6.88
N PHE A 25 17.09 12.52 -5.63
CA PHE A 25 17.17 11.12 -5.23
C PHE A 25 16.08 10.31 -5.93
N ALA A 26 14.83 10.78 -5.88
CA ALA A 26 13.73 10.09 -6.54
C ALA A 26 13.91 10.01 -8.06
N THR A 27 14.41 11.08 -8.70
CA THR A 27 14.76 11.10 -10.12
C THR A 27 15.82 10.05 -10.44
N ALA A 28 16.92 10.00 -9.69
CA ALA A 28 18.01 9.05 -9.90
C ALA A 28 17.56 7.60 -9.73
N VAL A 29 16.83 7.29 -8.64
CA VAL A 29 16.29 5.93 -8.41
C VAL A 29 15.38 5.50 -9.55
N VAL A 30 14.49 6.41 -10.00
CA VAL A 30 13.55 6.10 -11.08
C VAL A 30 14.27 5.89 -12.41
N ALA A 31 15.26 6.72 -12.74
CA ALA A 31 16.06 6.57 -13.95
C ALA A 31 16.82 5.23 -13.95
N ASP A 32 17.51 4.92 -12.85
CA ASP A 32 18.26 3.66 -12.72
C ASP A 32 17.36 2.43 -12.80
N ALA A 33 16.17 2.49 -12.20
CA ALA A 33 15.21 1.39 -12.22
C ALA A 33 14.78 1.03 -13.66
N VAL A 34 14.56 2.02 -14.53
CA VAL A 34 14.09 1.74 -15.90
C VAL A 34 15.22 1.57 -16.92
N ARG A 35 16.45 2.02 -16.61
CA ARG A 35 17.55 2.16 -17.60
C ARG A 35 17.84 0.90 -18.41
N ARG A 36 17.84 -0.28 -17.79
CA ARG A 36 18.10 -1.55 -18.50
C ARG A 36 17.01 -1.89 -19.52
N HIS A 37 15.78 -1.49 -19.26
CA HIS A 37 14.60 -1.89 -20.04
C HIS A 37 14.07 -0.79 -20.96
N ASP A 38 14.39 0.48 -20.67
CA ASP A 38 14.04 1.66 -21.48
C ASP A 38 15.04 2.79 -21.22
N ALA A 39 16.14 2.81 -21.99
CA ALA A 39 17.21 3.80 -21.85
C ALA A 39 16.74 5.22 -22.22
N ASP A 40 15.80 5.36 -23.15
CA ASP A 40 15.25 6.65 -23.57
C ASP A 40 14.39 7.25 -22.44
N LEU A 41 13.58 6.43 -21.77
CA LEU A 41 12.82 6.86 -20.60
C LEU A 41 13.74 7.26 -19.45
N ALA A 42 14.84 6.52 -19.21
CA ALA A 42 15.84 6.89 -18.22
C ALA A 42 16.49 8.24 -18.53
N GLN A 43 16.96 8.45 -19.76
CA GLN A 43 17.57 9.71 -20.19
C GLN A 43 16.58 10.88 -20.09
N TRP A 44 15.31 10.63 -20.44
CA TRP A 44 14.26 11.63 -20.29
C TRP A 44 14.05 12.02 -18.83
N VAL A 45 14.10 11.06 -17.89
CA VAL A 45 13.98 11.32 -16.45
C VAL A 45 15.12 12.21 -15.98
N GLU A 46 16.36 11.89 -16.35
CA GLU A 46 17.57 12.61 -15.96
C GLU A 46 17.60 14.05 -16.49
N THR A 47 17.07 14.26 -17.70
CA THR A 47 17.06 15.58 -18.37
C THR A 47 15.78 16.39 -18.13
N CYS A 48 14.85 15.84 -17.33
CA CYS A 48 13.55 16.47 -17.07
C CYS A 48 13.70 17.75 -16.23
N ARG A 49 13.46 18.92 -16.85
CA ARG A 49 13.56 20.23 -16.15
C ARG A 49 12.48 20.48 -15.10
N ASP A 50 11.31 19.87 -15.23
CA ASP A 50 10.18 20.04 -14.30
C ASP A 50 9.67 18.67 -13.84
N TRP A 51 10.53 17.96 -13.10
CA TRP A 51 10.23 16.62 -12.60
C TRP A 51 8.95 16.60 -11.77
N ARG A 52 8.75 17.61 -10.92
CA ARG A 52 7.60 17.75 -10.04
C ARG A 52 6.26 17.73 -10.80
N ARG A 53 6.20 18.25 -12.03
CA ARG A 53 4.99 18.16 -12.86
C ARG A 53 4.93 16.92 -13.73
N GLN A 54 6.07 16.39 -14.16
CA GLN A 54 6.09 15.36 -15.20
C GLN A 54 6.31 13.93 -14.69
N TYR A 55 6.63 13.71 -13.41
CA TYR A 55 6.87 12.39 -12.81
C TYR A 55 5.78 11.36 -13.11
N ARG A 56 4.51 11.78 -13.14
CA ARG A 56 3.36 10.89 -13.36
C ARG A 56 3.45 10.11 -14.67
N ARG A 57 3.92 10.77 -15.74
CA ARG A 57 4.10 10.12 -17.05
C ARG A 57 5.10 8.97 -16.94
N VAL A 58 6.15 9.16 -16.14
CA VAL A 58 7.20 8.17 -15.94
C VAL A 58 6.72 7.02 -15.08
N PHE A 59 6.05 7.26 -13.96
CA PHE A 59 5.50 6.15 -13.16
C PHE A 59 4.44 5.35 -13.93
N ARG A 60 3.66 6.00 -14.80
CA ARG A 60 2.77 5.32 -15.75
C ARG A 60 3.57 4.49 -16.76
N GLY A 61 4.63 5.04 -17.35
CA GLY A 61 5.52 4.35 -18.30
C GLY A 61 6.25 3.17 -17.68
N MET A 62 6.82 3.34 -16.49
CA MET A 62 7.45 2.29 -15.69
C MET A 62 6.47 1.14 -15.40
N THR A 63 5.22 1.45 -15.05
CA THR A 63 4.20 0.40 -14.84
C THR A 63 3.85 -0.30 -16.14
N ALA A 64 3.83 0.43 -17.27
CA ALA A 64 3.63 -0.16 -18.59
C ALA A 64 4.78 -1.08 -19.02
N LEU A 65 6.02 -0.71 -18.71
CA LEU A 65 7.20 -1.54 -18.93
C LEU A 65 7.20 -2.77 -18.01
N ALA A 66 6.87 -2.60 -16.74
CA ALA A 66 6.83 -3.71 -15.79
C ALA A 66 5.84 -4.79 -16.21
N VAL A 67 4.64 -4.42 -16.68
CA VAL A 67 3.65 -5.41 -17.12
C VAL A 67 3.99 -6.06 -18.47
N SER A 68 4.84 -5.45 -19.30
CA SER A 68 5.09 -6.00 -20.65
C SER A 68 5.85 -7.32 -20.62
N ALA A 69 6.68 -7.57 -19.60
CA ALA A 69 7.40 -8.83 -19.45
C ALA A 69 7.78 -9.09 -17.98
N PRO A 70 7.79 -10.36 -17.52
CA PRO A 70 8.25 -10.70 -16.17
C PRO A 70 9.68 -10.22 -15.88
N ASP A 71 10.60 -10.37 -16.85
CA ASP A 71 11.98 -9.87 -16.74
C ASP A 71 12.04 -8.35 -16.52
N ALA A 72 11.17 -7.59 -17.19
CA ALA A 72 11.08 -6.14 -16.99
C ALA A 72 10.54 -5.78 -15.60
N SER A 73 9.47 -6.44 -15.12
CA SER A 73 8.94 -6.20 -13.77
C SER A 73 10.00 -6.45 -12.69
N LEU A 74 10.65 -7.62 -12.75
CA LEU A 74 11.64 -8.03 -11.76
C LEU A 74 12.93 -7.21 -11.87
N GLY A 75 13.39 -6.94 -13.08
CA GLY A 75 14.58 -6.12 -13.34
C GLY A 75 14.41 -4.70 -12.84
N ILE A 76 13.28 -4.04 -13.15
CA ILE A 76 12.96 -2.69 -12.66
C ILE A 76 12.92 -2.66 -11.13
N ALA A 77 12.26 -3.66 -10.51
CA ALA A 77 12.17 -3.74 -9.07
C ALA A 77 13.54 -3.93 -8.40
N ALA A 78 14.37 -4.83 -8.93
CA ALA A 78 15.70 -5.10 -8.41
C ALA A 78 16.64 -3.90 -8.58
N ASP A 79 16.65 -3.27 -9.75
CA ASP A 79 17.51 -2.12 -10.05
C ASP A 79 17.10 -0.88 -9.22
N GLY A 80 15.80 -0.63 -9.07
CA GLY A 80 15.29 0.47 -8.26
C GLY A 80 15.64 0.31 -6.77
N LEU A 81 15.42 -0.86 -6.19
CA LEU A 81 15.81 -1.12 -4.78
C LEU A 81 17.32 -1.09 -4.57
N ARG A 82 18.11 -1.54 -5.56
CA ARG A 82 19.58 -1.43 -5.52
C ARG A 82 20.02 0.04 -5.51
N SER A 83 19.47 0.86 -6.41
CA SER A 83 19.79 2.29 -6.49
C SER A 83 19.48 3.01 -5.16
N VAL A 84 18.34 2.70 -4.54
CA VAL A 84 17.98 3.20 -3.19
C VAL A 84 19.06 2.86 -2.15
N ARG A 85 19.56 1.62 -2.13
CA ARG A 85 20.57 1.16 -1.16
C ARG A 85 21.94 1.78 -1.41
N THR A 86 22.29 2.02 -2.67
CA THR A 86 23.55 2.65 -3.05
C THR A 86 23.55 4.13 -2.67
N MET A 87 22.42 4.82 -2.79
CA MET A 87 22.37 6.27 -2.57
C MET A 87 21.93 6.70 -1.16
N LEU A 88 21.10 5.91 -0.47
CA LEU A 88 20.78 6.22 0.93
C LEU A 88 21.98 5.92 1.80
N HIS A 89 22.21 6.81 2.76
CA HIS A 89 23.29 6.69 3.73
C HIS A 89 22.72 6.41 5.10
N VAL A 90 23.44 5.63 5.89
CA VAL A 90 23.23 5.56 7.33
C VAL A 90 23.87 6.78 7.97
N SER A 91 23.38 7.28 9.11
CA SER A 91 23.91 8.50 9.74
C SER A 91 25.42 8.46 10.07
N ALA A 92 26.06 7.29 10.05
CA ALA A 92 27.52 7.13 10.04
C ALA A 92 28.20 7.46 8.69
N GLY A 93 27.48 8.05 7.72
CA GLY A 93 27.98 8.47 6.42
C GLY A 93 28.26 7.35 5.41
N ARG A 94 27.82 6.12 5.67
CA ARG A 94 28.05 4.96 4.78
C ARG A 94 26.83 4.65 3.93
N PRO A 95 26.97 4.23 2.66
CA PRO A 95 25.86 3.70 1.88
C PRO A 95 25.17 2.55 2.61
N VAL A 96 23.85 2.51 2.54
CA VAL A 96 23.04 1.44 3.14
C VAL A 96 23.41 0.07 2.59
N GLY A 97 23.74 -0.02 1.29
CA GLY A 97 24.13 -1.27 0.64
C GLY A 97 25.41 -1.92 1.19
N GLU A 98 26.23 -1.17 1.93
CA GLU A 98 27.44 -1.67 2.59
C GLU A 98 27.17 -2.16 4.03
N VAL A 99 25.97 -1.93 4.56
CA VAL A 99 25.59 -2.38 5.89
C VAL A 99 24.81 -3.68 5.81
N ASP A 100 25.37 -4.73 6.41
CA ASP A 100 24.68 -5.99 6.58
C ASP A 100 23.82 -5.97 7.86
N LEU A 101 22.53 -5.67 7.70
CA LEU A 101 21.53 -5.73 8.77
C LEU A 101 21.21 -7.16 9.22
N SER A 102 21.50 -8.17 8.41
CA SER A 102 21.29 -9.58 8.78
C SER A 102 22.43 -10.12 9.64
N ALA A 103 23.64 -9.57 9.53
CA ALA A 103 24.81 -9.92 10.33
C ALA A 103 25.01 -9.01 11.55
N ALA A 104 24.14 -8.02 11.76
CA ALA A 104 24.13 -7.26 12.99
C ALA A 104 23.86 -8.22 14.16
N GLY A 105 24.88 -8.50 14.97
CA GLY A 105 24.71 -9.12 16.28
C GLY A 105 24.05 -8.14 17.26
N PRO A 106 23.82 -8.54 18.53
CA PRO A 106 23.12 -7.74 19.54
C PRO A 106 23.82 -6.43 19.99
N GLY A 107 24.63 -5.79 19.14
CA GLY A 107 25.43 -4.59 19.42
C GLY A 107 24.66 -3.27 19.45
N GLY A 108 23.33 -3.29 19.52
CA GLY A 108 22.49 -2.12 19.78
C GLY A 108 21.87 -2.16 21.18
N SER A 109 21.40 -1.00 21.67
CA SER A 109 20.59 -0.93 22.89
C SER A 109 19.44 -1.91 22.79
N ALA A 110 19.44 -2.94 23.63
CA ALA A 110 18.41 -3.96 23.59
C ALA A 110 17.04 -3.31 23.82
N LEU A 111 16.15 -3.42 22.83
CA LEU A 111 14.78 -2.97 22.99
C LEU A 111 14.09 -3.90 23.99
N ALA A 112 13.63 -3.34 25.10
CA ALA A 112 12.77 -4.07 26.02
C ALA A 112 11.42 -4.36 25.35
N THR A 113 10.68 -5.34 25.87
CA THR A 113 9.36 -5.71 25.35
C THR A 113 8.27 -5.31 26.33
N GLY A 114 7.34 -4.48 25.88
CA GLY A 114 6.06 -4.28 26.56
C GLY A 114 5.04 -5.31 26.08
N ASP A 115 4.11 -5.68 26.97
CA ASP A 115 3.10 -6.71 26.72
C ASP A 115 1.72 -6.24 27.16
N VAL A 116 0.71 -6.51 26.34
CA VAL A 116 -0.70 -6.35 26.72
C VAL A 116 -1.46 -7.55 26.16
N ARG A 117 -2.13 -8.28 27.06
CA ARG A 117 -3.08 -9.32 26.71
C ARG A 117 -4.48 -8.73 26.72
N GLY A 118 -5.28 -9.07 25.71
CA GLY A 118 -6.68 -8.72 25.64
C GLY A 118 -7.53 -9.48 26.64
N GLU A 119 -8.67 -8.88 26.98
CA GLU A 119 -9.62 -9.38 28.00
C GLU A 119 -10.93 -9.87 27.38
N ALA A 120 -11.16 -9.63 26.08
CA ALA A 120 -12.39 -10.04 25.40
C ALA A 120 -12.32 -11.48 24.87
N GLU A 121 -13.49 -12.06 24.63
CA GLU A 121 -13.61 -13.32 23.90
C GLU A 121 -13.49 -13.07 22.38
N PRO A 122 -12.80 -13.95 21.63
CA PRO A 122 -12.68 -13.81 20.19
C PRO A 122 -14.06 -14.03 19.52
N PRO A 123 -14.42 -13.24 18.49
CA PRO A 123 -15.69 -13.41 17.80
C PRO A 123 -15.74 -14.74 17.05
N ALA A 124 -16.91 -15.37 17.06
CA ALA A 124 -17.13 -16.66 16.39
C ALA A 124 -17.33 -16.57 14.86
N ARG A 125 -17.42 -15.35 14.30
CA ARG A 125 -17.60 -15.12 12.85
C ARG A 125 -17.02 -13.79 12.40
N LEU A 126 -16.77 -13.66 11.10
CA LEU A 126 -16.36 -12.38 10.51
C LEU A 126 -17.51 -11.37 10.57
N GLU A 127 -17.28 -10.26 11.27
CA GLU A 127 -18.20 -9.13 11.40
C GLU A 127 -17.58 -7.86 10.81
N VAL A 128 -18.28 -7.23 9.87
CA VAL A 128 -17.79 -6.04 9.15
C VAL A 128 -18.75 -4.87 9.37
N PRO A 129 -18.31 -3.79 10.04
CA PRO A 129 -19.09 -2.56 10.15
C PRO A 129 -19.27 -1.96 8.76
N CYS A 130 -20.50 -1.69 8.33
CA CYS A 130 -20.79 -1.11 7.01
C CYS A 130 -22.13 -0.36 7.05
N GLY A 131 -22.11 0.94 6.75
CA GLY A 131 -23.34 1.76 6.65
C GLY A 131 -24.18 1.80 7.93
N GLY A 132 -23.55 1.83 9.10
CA GLY A 132 -24.24 1.85 10.41
C GLY A 132 -24.73 0.48 10.90
N ALA A 133 -24.55 -0.58 10.12
CA ALA A 133 -24.87 -1.95 10.50
C ALA A 133 -23.59 -2.80 10.65
N LEU A 134 -23.69 -3.90 11.39
CA LEU A 134 -22.64 -4.92 11.47
C LEU A 134 -23.04 -6.10 10.58
N LEU A 135 -22.34 -6.28 9.45
CA LEU A 135 -22.63 -7.33 8.46
C LEU A 135 -21.85 -8.60 8.78
N SER A 136 -22.50 -9.77 8.67
CA SER A 136 -21.87 -11.08 8.78
C SER A 136 -22.64 -12.11 7.93
N GLY A 137 -22.04 -13.28 7.68
CA GLY A 137 -22.65 -14.37 6.92
C GLY A 137 -23.23 -13.91 5.58
N ASP A 138 -24.46 -14.33 5.28
CA ASP A 138 -25.13 -14.04 3.99
C ASP A 138 -25.34 -12.55 3.72
N ARG A 139 -25.51 -11.73 4.76
CA ARG A 139 -25.62 -10.27 4.58
C ARG A 139 -24.31 -9.68 4.06
N LEU A 140 -23.18 -10.16 4.57
CA LEU A 140 -21.87 -9.77 4.07
C LEU A 140 -21.62 -10.30 2.66
N ARG A 141 -21.98 -11.57 2.37
CA ARG A 141 -21.87 -12.15 1.02
C ARG A 141 -22.66 -11.35 -0.03
N ARG A 142 -23.92 -11.00 0.27
CA ARG A 142 -24.73 -10.16 -0.63
C ARG A 142 -24.07 -8.82 -0.90
N ARG A 143 -23.55 -8.16 0.15
CA ARG A 143 -22.84 -6.89 0.00
C ARG A 143 -21.57 -7.01 -0.86
N LEU A 144 -20.78 -8.08 -0.70
CA LEU A 144 -19.61 -8.35 -1.53
C LEU A 144 -20.01 -8.61 -3.00
N ALA A 145 -21.09 -9.35 -3.23
CA ALA A 145 -21.63 -9.61 -4.56
C ALA A 145 -22.11 -8.33 -5.26
N ASP A 146 -22.76 -7.43 -4.52
CA ASP A 146 -23.17 -6.11 -5.01
C ASP A 146 -21.96 -5.26 -5.40
N TRP A 147 -20.97 -5.13 -4.52
CA TRP A 147 -19.74 -4.41 -4.82
C TRP A 147 -18.97 -5.00 -6.00
N ARG A 148 -18.92 -6.33 -6.15
CA ARG A 148 -18.32 -6.98 -7.32
C ARG A 148 -19.06 -6.62 -8.61
N ARG A 149 -20.40 -6.69 -8.61
CA ARG A 149 -21.24 -6.31 -9.76
C ARG A 149 -21.09 -4.84 -10.14
N GLU A 150 -20.98 -3.97 -9.13
CA GLU A 150 -20.76 -2.53 -9.32
C GLU A 150 -19.33 -2.21 -9.76
N GLY A 151 -18.40 -3.16 -9.67
CA GLY A 151 -17.00 -2.99 -10.03
C GLY A 151 -16.21 -2.24 -8.97
N VAL A 152 -16.65 -2.28 -7.71
CA VAL A 152 -16.03 -1.61 -6.55
C VAL A 152 -14.79 -2.37 -6.05
N LEU A 153 -14.77 -3.68 -6.22
CA LEU A 153 -13.68 -4.60 -5.86
C LEU A 153 -13.53 -5.68 -6.93
N GLU A 154 -12.36 -6.30 -6.99
CA GLU A 154 -12.08 -7.37 -7.94
C GLU A 154 -12.58 -8.74 -7.43
N PRO A 155 -12.93 -9.69 -8.33
CA PRO A 155 -13.48 -10.98 -7.94
C PRO A 155 -12.63 -11.76 -6.95
N GLY A 156 -11.30 -11.70 -7.07
CA GLY A 156 -10.38 -12.38 -6.16
C GLY A 156 -10.42 -11.81 -4.73
N PHE A 157 -10.73 -10.52 -4.56
CA PHE A 157 -10.93 -9.93 -3.24
C PHE A 157 -12.21 -10.47 -2.58
N ALA A 158 -13.33 -10.48 -3.31
CA ALA A 158 -14.59 -11.04 -2.81
C ALA A 158 -14.42 -12.50 -2.40
N ALA A 159 -13.83 -13.31 -3.28
CA ALA A 159 -13.60 -14.73 -3.02
C ALA A 159 -12.72 -14.96 -1.78
N ALA A 160 -11.69 -14.14 -1.58
CA ALA A 160 -10.83 -14.22 -0.39
C ALA A 160 -11.62 -13.93 0.90
N VAL A 161 -12.44 -12.86 0.92
CA VAL A 161 -13.26 -12.55 2.10
C VAL A 161 -14.34 -13.61 2.32
N GLU A 162 -14.95 -14.14 1.25
CA GLU A 162 -15.91 -15.24 1.31
C GLU A 162 -15.32 -16.49 1.96
N ARG A 163 -14.06 -16.85 1.66
CA ARG A 163 -13.38 -17.96 2.36
C ARG A 163 -13.24 -17.73 3.86
N VAL A 164 -12.98 -16.49 4.28
CA VAL A 164 -12.90 -16.16 5.73
C VAL A 164 -14.27 -16.21 6.39
N ILE A 165 -15.36 -15.94 5.64
CA ILE A 165 -16.73 -16.15 6.13
C ILE A 165 -16.97 -17.65 6.38
N ASP A 166 -16.48 -18.53 5.50
CA ASP A 166 -16.60 -19.99 5.62
C ASP A 166 -15.68 -20.59 6.70
N HIS A 167 -14.57 -19.92 6.99
CA HIS A 167 -13.54 -20.38 7.93
C HIS A 167 -13.24 -19.33 9.01
N PRO A 168 -14.19 -19.06 9.93
CA PRO A 168 -13.99 -18.05 10.99
C PRO A 168 -12.86 -18.40 11.95
N GLU A 169 -12.46 -19.67 12.05
CA GLU A 169 -11.29 -20.11 12.82
C GLU A 169 -9.97 -19.51 12.33
N TRP A 170 -9.91 -19.00 11.09
CA TRP A 170 -8.73 -18.33 10.55
C TRP A 170 -8.53 -16.91 11.08
N LEU A 171 -9.56 -16.26 11.65
CA LEU A 171 -9.50 -14.85 12.07
C LEU A 171 -8.36 -14.56 13.05
N ALA A 172 -8.09 -15.50 13.96
CA ALA A 172 -7.01 -15.39 14.94
C ALA A 172 -5.62 -15.69 14.36
N LEU A 173 -5.52 -16.07 13.08
CA LEU A 173 -4.30 -16.49 12.41
C LEU A 173 -3.52 -17.58 13.16
N PRO A 174 -4.15 -18.74 13.44
CA PRO A 174 -3.48 -19.82 14.16
C PRO A 174 -2.18 -20.24 13.43
N GLY A 175 -1.08 -20.37 14.18
CA GLY A 175 0.23 -20.72 13.63
C GLY A 175 1.03 -19.54 13.05
N PHE A 176 0.50 -18.32 13.08
CA PHE A 176 1.22 -17.13 12.64
C PHE A 176 1.48 -16.16 13.79
N ARG A 177 2.53 -15.34 13.62
CA ARG A 177 2.78 -14.15 14.44
C ARG A 177 2.95 -12.95 13.52
N VAL A 178 2.08 -11.96 13.67
CA VAL A 178 2.04 -10.82 12.75
C VAL A 178 2.85 -9.66 13.33
N VAL A 179 3.84 -9.21 12.60
CA VAL A 179 4.54 -7.95 12.85
C VAL A 179 3.79 -6.84 12.10
N VAL A 180 3.32 -5.81 12.81
CA VAL A 180 2.66 -4.66 12.21
C VAL A 180 3.54 -3.43 12.40
N THR A 181 4.24 -3.01 11.34
CA THR A 181 4.90 -1.69 11.33
C THR A 181 3.91 -0.61 10.95
N GLY A 182 3.92 0.52 11.67
CA GLY A 182 2.86 1.53 11.59
C GLY A 182 1.60 1.08 12.34
N ALA A 183 1.74 0.68 13.60
CA ALA A 183 0.66 0.19 14.46
C ALA A 183 -0.58 1.13 14.51
N ALA A 184 -0.37 2.44 14.39
CA ALA A 184 -1.43 3.45 14.38
C ALA A 184 -1.91 3.83 12.97
N ALA A 185 -1.45 3.14 11.92
CA ALA A 185 -1.90 3.39 10.54
C ALA A 185 -3.41 3.12 10.41
N GLU A 186 -4.13 4.04 9.77
CA GLU A 186 -5.60 4.03 9.69
C GLU A 186 -6.15 2.73 9.07
N LEU A 187 -5.48 2.23 8.03
CA LEU A 187 -5.82 1.01 7.29
C LEU A 187 -4.98 -0.21 7.69
N GLY A 188 -4.11 -0.09 8.69
CA GLY A 188 -3.33 -1.22 9.19
C GLY A 188 -4.23 -2.26 9.86
N PRO A 189 -3.91 -3.56 9.81
CA PRO A 189 -4.77 -4.64 10.28
C PRO A 189 -4.75 -4.80 11.81
N LEU A 190 -4.03 -3.96 12.55
CA LEU A 190 -3.81 -4.13 13.99
C LEU A 190 -5.12 -4.30 14.77
N ARG A 191 -6.10 -3.41 14.54
CA ARG A 191 -7.34 -3.42 15.33
C ARG A 191 -8.17 -4.68 15.06
N PRO A 192 -8.47 -5.07 13.80
CA PRO A 192 -9.12 -6.34 13.52
C PRO A 192 -8.36 -7.54 14.09
N LEU A 193 -7.04 -7.62 13.89
CA LEU A 193 -6.24 -8.75 14.38
C LEU A 193 -6.28 -8.90 15.91
N LEU A 194 -6.13 -7.80 16.65
CA LEU A 194 -6.25 -7.83 18.11
C LEU A 194 -7.68 -8.17 18.55
N HIS A 195 -8.70 -7.69 17.84
CA HIS A 195 -10.09 -8.05 18.12
C HIS A 195 -10.35 -9.55 17.89
N TRP A 196 -9.75 -10.14 16.86
CA TRP A 196 -9.93 -11.53 16.47
C TRP A 196 -9.12 -12.55 17.27
N GLY A 197 -8.23 -12.12 18.16
CA GLY A 197 -7.43 -13.04 18.98
C GLY A 197 -6.00 -13.29 18.49
N ALA A 198 -5.53 -12.55 17.47
CA ALA A 198 -4.20 -12.77 16.91
C ALA A 198 -3.07 -12.31 17.86
N ASP A 199 -1.89 -12.91 17.66
CA ASP A 199 -0.65 -12.55 18.35
C ASP A 199 0.19 -11.58 17.50
N VAL A 200 0.34 -10.34 17.99
CA VAL A 200 0.87 -9.23 17.20
C VAL A 200 2.10 -8.59 17.85
N LEU A 201 3.16 -8.42 17.06
CA LEU A 201 4.30 -7.54 17.35
C LEU A 201 4.06 -6.18 16.69
N ALA A 202 3.74 -5.15 17.45
CA ALA A 202 3.47 -3.82 16.93
C ALA A 202 4.70 -2.92 17.00
N VAL A 203 5.03 -2.27 15.88
CA VAL A 203 6.10 -1.27 15.77
C VAL A 203 5.50 0.05 15.31
N ASP A 204 5.75 1.11 16.07
CA ASP A 204 5.41 2.48 15.70
C ASP A 204 6.29 3.45 16.48
N LEU A 205 6.31 4.71 16.03
CA LEU A 205 7.07 5.80 16.63
C LEU A 205 6.79 5.92 18.14
N PRO A 206 7.79 6.30 18.94
CA PRO A 206 7.57 6.66 20.33
C PRO A 206 6.51 7.76 20.48
N GLY A 207 5.70 7.69 21.53
CA GLY A 207 4.71 8.74 21.81
C GLY A 207 3.55 8.30 22.69
N ARG A 208 3.32 9.03 23.79
CA ARG A 208 2.33 8.69 24.83
C ARG A 208 0.92 8.47 24.27
N LYS A 209 0.34 9.48 23.59
CA LYS A 209 -1.04 9.42 23.05
C LYS A 209 -1.25 8.25 22.08
N ARG A 210 -0.26 8.01 21.21
CA ARG A 210 -0.30 6.90 20.24
C ARG A 210 -0.36 5.55 20.95
N TRP A 211 0.54 5.34 21.90
CA TRP A 211 0.64 4.06 22.61
C TRP A 211 -0.45 3.87 23.67
N GLU A 212 -1.04 4.93 24.24
CA GLU A 212 -2.28 4.83 25.00
C GLU A 212 -3.41 4.26 24.15
N MET A 213 -3.62 4.82 22.95
CA MET A 213 -4.62 4.33 22.00
C MET A 213 -4.35 2.88 21.54
N VAL A 214 -3.12 2.57 21.14
CA VAL A 214 -2.75 1.21 20.66
C VAL A 214 -2.93 0.16 21.75
N ARG A 215 -2.50 0.45 22.99
CA ARG A 215 -2.69 -0.47 24.12
C ARG A 215 -4.17 -0.63 24.48
N GLU A 216 -4.97 0.41 24.32
CA GLU A 216 -6.41 0.32 24.54
C GLU A 216 -7.10 -0.62 23.54
N TYR A 217 -6.69 -0.62 22.28
CA TYR A 217 -7.18 -1.61 21.30
C TYR A 217 -6.83 -3.04 21.72
N ALA A 218 -5.63 -3.25 22.26
CA ALA A 218 -5.21 -4.56 22.74
C ALA A 218 -6.02 -5.05 23.94
N ARG A 219 -6.21 -4.20 24.97
CA ARG A 219 -7.00 -4.56 26.17
C ARG A 219 -8.43 -4.96 25.83
N ARG A 220 -9.09 -4.20 24.94
CA ARG A 220 -10.46 -4.46 24.49
C ARG A 220 -10.60 -5.63 23.51
N GLY A 221 -9.49 -6.10 22.96
CA GLY A 221 -9.47 -7.22 22.02
C GLY A 221 -9.37 -8.57 22.73
N ALA A 222 -9.31 -9.63 21.93
CA ALA A 222 -9.07 -11.00 22.40
C ALA A 222 -7.61 -11.44 22.20
N GLY A 223 -6.82 -10.64 21.48
CA GLY A 223 -5.46 -10.97 21.05
C GLY A 223 -4.39 -10.57 22.06
N ARG A 224 -3.13 -10.69 21.63
CA ARG A 224 -1.97 -10.27 22.41
C ARG A 224 -1.12 -9.29 21.63
N LEU A 225 -0.73 -8.21 22.28
CA LEU A 225 0.10 -7.15 21.73
C LEU A 225 1.46 -7.14 22.45
N ARG A 226 2.54 -7.24 21.69
CA ARG A 226 3.90 -6.92 22.15
C ARG A 226 4.48 -5.77 21.34
N PHE A 227 5.26 -4.93 21.99
CA PHE A 227 5.82 -3.74 21.35
C PHE A 227 7.20 -3.39 21.95
N PRO A 228 8.08 -2.74 21.17
CA PRO A 228 9.39 -2.35 21.66
C PRO A 228 9.26 -1.20 22.67
N VAL A 229 10.12 -1.21 23.67
CA VAL A 229 10.28 -0.15 24.66
C VAL A 229 11.72 0.34 24.57
N SER A 230 11.87 1.58 24.11
CA SER A 230 13.16 2.24 23.93
C SER A 230 13.34 3.29 25.02
N ALA A 231 14.41 3.17 25.82
CA ALA A 231 14.71 4.10 26.93
C ALA A 231 13.51 4.35 27.87
N GLY A 232 12.80 3.28 28.25
CA GLY A 232 11.62 3.34 29.13
C GLY A 232 10.34 3.90 28.48
N ARG A 233 10.37 4.22 27.17
CA ARG A 233 9.21 4.74 26.44
C ARG A 233 8.70 3.70 25.43
N PRO A 234 7.37 3.51 25.31
CA PRO A 234 6.82 2.60 24.31
C PRO A 234 7.05 3.15 22.91
N GLY A 235 7.42 2.25 21.99
CA GLY A 235 7.68 2.53 20.58
C GLY A 235 9.17 2.61 20.24
N ALA A 236 9.44 2.51 18.94
CA ALA A 236 10.75 2.68 18.34
C ALA A 236 10.57 3.20 16.90
N ASP A 237 11.48 4.07 16.46
CA ASP A 237 11.44 4.61 15.10
C ASP A 237 11.97 3.59 14.10
N LEU A 238 11.14 3.19 13.13
CA LEU A 238 11.53 2.25 12.08
C LEU A 238 12.77 2.71 11.29
N ALA A 239 12.86 4.00 10.95
CA ALA A 239 13.98 4.51 10.16
C ALA A 239 15.20 4.81 11.04
N GLY A 240 14.99 5.27 12.28
CA GLY A 240 16.06 5.65 13.22
C GLY A 240 16.62 4.49 14.06
N GLN A 241 15.91 3.38 14.20
CA GLN A 241 16.29 2.27 15.08
C GLN A 241 16.22 0.91 14.36
N LEU A 242 16.36 0.91 13.03
CA LEU A 242 16.18 -0.27 12.19
C LEU A 242 16.98 -1.51 12.63
N PRO A 243 18.30 -1.44 12.95
CA PRO A 243 19.04 -2.63 13.36
C PRO A 243 18.49 -3.24 14.65
N ALA A 244 18.24 -2.40 15.67
CA ALA A 244 17.68 -2.85 16.94
C ALA A 244 16.26 -3.41 16.79
N LEU A 245 15.46 -2.85 15.88
CA LEU A 245 14.13 -3.36 15.55
C LEU A 245 14.18 -4.71 14.83
N ALA A 246 15.11 -4.90 13.88
CA ALA A 246 15.30 -6.18 13.21
C ALA A 246 15.68 -7.28 14.21
N ASP A 247 16.61 -6.99 15.12
CA ASP A 247 17.00 -7.92 16.19
C ASP A 247 15.86 -8.23 17.15
N TRP A 248 15.15 -7.19 17.60
CA TRP A 248 14.00 -7.35 18.50
C TRP A 248 12.89 -8.20 17.86
N ILE A 249 12.56 -7.94 16.59
CA ILE A 249 11.57 -8.73 15.84
C ILE A 249 12.03 -10.19 15.77
N VAL A 250 13.23 -10.46 15.27
CA VAL A 250 13.71 -11.83 15.09
C VAL A 250 13.78 -12.58 16.42
N THR A 251 14.22 -11.93 17.49
CA THR A 251 14.27 -12.54 18.84
C THR A 251 12.87 -12.85 19.38
N ALA A 252 11.88 -12.01 19.07
CA ALA A 252 10.49 -12.22 19.49
C ALA A 252 9.74 -13.26 18.64
N LEU A 253 10.31 -13.71 17.52
CA LEU A 253 9.77 -14.77 16.68
C LEU A 253 10.25 -16.13 17.20
N SER A 254 9.33 -16.89 17.80
CA SER A 254 9.61 -18.24 18.30
C SER A 254 9.75 -19.24 17.15
N ASP A 255 10.44 -20.35 17.40
CA ASP A 255 10.48 -21.49 16.48
C ASP A 255 9.09 -22.14 16.38
N GLY A 256 8.74 -22.64 15.19
CA GLY A 256 7.45 -23.29 14.92
C GLY A 256 6.26 -22.35 14.69
N ILE A 257 6.42 -21.04 14.83
CA ILE A 257 5.40 -20.03 14.46
C ILE A 257 5.88 -19.28 13.22
N ARG A 258 5.02 -19.21 12.20
CA ARG A 258 5.34 -18.55 10.93
C ARG A 258 5.25 -17.02 11.07
N PRO A 259 6.31 -16.25 10.79
CA PRO A 259 6.26 -14.79 10.85
C PRO A 259 5.49 -14.20 9.69
N VAL A 260 4.78 -13.10 9.94
CA VAL A 260 4.23 -12.24 8.90
C VAL A 260 4.75 -10.84 9.12
N LEU A 261 5.53 -10.29 8.19
CA LEU A 261 6.01 -8.91 8.28
C LEU A 261 5.10 -7.97 7.49
N GLY A 262 4.33 -7.18 8.23
CA GLY A 262 3.40 -6.19 7.74
C GLY A 262 3.98 -4.78 7.66
N SER A 263 3.98 -4.19 6.47
CA SER A 263 4.46 -2.84 6.21
C SER A 263 3.32 -1.85 5.99
N TYR A 264 2.90 -1.15 7.05
CA TYR A 264 1.82 -0.15 7.01
C TYR A 264 2.26 1.26 7.43
N ALA A 265 3.49 1.40 7.92
CA ALA A 265 4.07 2.69 8.25
C ALA A 265 4.16 3.58 6.99
N ALA A 266 3.70 4.83 7.12
CA ALA A 266 3.76 5.80 6.05
C ALA A 266 3.97 7.20 6.59
N ALA A 267 4.68 8.01 5.82
CA ALA A 267 4.82 9.45 6.02
C ALA A 267 4.68 10.16 4.68
N SER A 268 4.63 11.48 4.70
CA SER A 268 4.54 12.32 3.50
C SER A 268 5.92 12.86 3.10
N GLY A 269 6.09 13.15 1.81
CA GLY A 269 7.30 13.79 1.29
C GLY A 269 8.56 12.94 1.51
N PRO A 270 9.72 13.58 1.76
CA PRO A 270 11.00 12.89 1.91
C PRO A 270 11.02 11.83 3.03
N ALA A 271 10.33 12.10 4.15
CA ALA A 271 10.21 11.13 5.24
C ALA A 271 9.47 9.85 4.80
N GLY A 272 8.50 9.96 3.89
CA GLY A 272 7.80 8.80 3.32
C GLY A 272 8.74 7.86 2.57
N VAL A 273 9.68 8.40 1.81
CA VAL A 273 10.70 7.62 1.08
C VAL A 273 11.61 6.88 2.07
N ARG A 274 12.08 7.56 3.12
CA ARG A 274 12.93 6.96 4.17
C ARG A 274 12.22 5.82 4.90
N VAL A 275 10.95 6.02 5.28
CA VAL A 275 10.15 4.97 5.94
C VAL A 275 9.94 3.77 5.02
N ALA A 276 9.63 4.00 3.74
CA ALA A 276 9.45 2.93 2.77
C ALA A 276 10.76 2.15 2.51
N ALA A 277 11.90 2.84 2.44
CA ALA A 277 13.21 2.22 2.35
C ALA A 277 13.58 1.42 3.62
N ALA A 278 13.30 1.96 4.81
CA ALA A 278 13.49 1.23 6.07
C ALA A 278 12.65 -0.05 6.12
N ALA A 279 11.40 0.00 5.63
CA ALA A 279 10.52 -1.15 5.56
C ALA A 279 11.05 -2.22 4.57
N ASP A 280 11.63 -1.82 3.44
CA ASP A 280 12.30 -2.74 2.50
C ASP A 280 13.49 -3.45 3.15
N LEU A 281 14.34 -2.68 3.82
CA LEU A 281 15.52 -3.20 4.51
C LEU A 281 15.14 -4.13 5.67
N LEU A 282 14.09 -3.79 6.42
CA LEU A 282 13.55 -4.66 7.46
C LEU A 282 13.03 -5.98 6.87
N ALA A 283 12.29 -5.89 5.76
CA ALA A 283 11.74 -7.06 5.06
C ALA A 283 12.83 -8.02 4.60
N GLU A 284 13.90 -7.50 4.03
CA GLU A 284 15.05 -8.30 3.66
C GLU A 284 15.78 -8.89 4.89
N ALA A 285 16.06 -8.09 5.91
CA ALA A 285 16.80 -8.54 7.09
C ALA A 285 16.07 -9.64 7.85
N VAL A 286 14.76 -9.48 8.06
CA VAL A 286 13.90 -10.50 8.70
C VAL A 286 13.79 -11.73 7.80
N SER A 287 13.54 -11.56 6.50
CA SER A 287 13.40 -12.71 5.58
C SER A 287 14.67 -13.56 5.47
N ARG A 288 15.86 -12.94 5.52
CA ARG A 288 17.12 -13.70 5.50
C ARG A 288 17.31 -14.54 6.77
N ARG A 289 16.91 -14.02 7.93
CA ARG A 289 17.03 -14.70 9.24
C ARG A 289 15.88 -15.67 9.51
N ARG A 290 14.72 -15.44 8.90
CA ARG A 290 13.51 -16.27 8.96
C ARG A 290 12.93 -16.45 7.55
N PRO A 291 13.48 -17.38 6.75
CA PRO A 291 13.06 -17.59 5.35
C PRO A 291 11.59 -17.97 5.17
N ASP A 292 10.95 -18.47 6.23
CA ASP A 292 9.51 -18.80 6.28
C ASP A 292 8.59 -17.57 6.39
N THR A 293 9.16 -16.37 6.54
CA THR A 293 8.42 -15.11 6.68
C THR A 293 7.54 -14.82 5.46
N ALA A 294 6.26 -14.56 5.70
CA ALA A 294 5.36 -13.96 4.71
C ALA A 294 5.43 -12.42 4.78
N LEU A 295 5.23 -11.74 3.65
CA LEU A 295 5.15 -10.28 3.61
C LEU A 295 3.70 -9.82 3.44
N ALA A 296 3.32 -8.74 4.14
CA ALA A 296 1.98 -8.17 4.07
C ALA A 296 2.02 -6.66 3.85
N GLN A 297 1.26 -6.16 2.89
CA GLN A 297 1.28 -4.75 2.50
C GLN A 297 -0.08 -4.28 2.02
N VAL A 298 -0.37 -2.99 2.21
CA VAL A 298 -1.52 -2.32 1.61
C VAL A 298 -1.04 -1.33 0.55
N GLY A 299 -1.53 -1.51 -0.67
CA GLY A 299 -1.30 -0.64 -1.81
C GLY A 299 -2.12 0.65 -1.70
N SER A 300 -1.52 1.76 -2.11
CA SER A 300 -2.17 3.07 -2.14
C SER A 300 -3.18 3.13 -3.30
N PRO A 301 -4.39 3.71 -3.12
CA PRO A 301 -5.27 4.04 -4.26
C PRO A 301 -4.68 5.12 -5.17
N PHE A 302 -3.64 5.83 -4.71
CA PHE A 302 -2.94 6.88 -5.43
C PHE A 302 -1.58 6.39 -5.92
N ASP A 303 -1.59 5.49 -6.90
CA ASP A 303 -0.42 4.98 -7.64
C ASP A 303 -0.86 4.54 -9.06
N CYS A 304 0.08 4.16 -9.92
CA CYS A 304 -0.18 3.56 -11.23
C CYS A 304 -0.18 2.04 -11.15
N TYR A 305 -1.28 1.39 -11.53
CA TYR A 305 -1.38 -0.08 -11.58
C TYR A 305 -1.62 -0.55 -13.01
N ALA A 306 -0.95 -1.63 -13.41
CA ALA A 306 -1.40 -2.37 -14.57
C ALA A 306 -2.71 -3.06 -14.22
N VAL A 307 -3.66 -3.15 -15.15
CA VAL A 307 -4.96 -3.81 -14.92
C VAL A 307 -5.27 -4.75 -16.08
N PRO A 308 -5.87 -5.92 -15.83
CA PRO A 308 -6.15 -6.89 -16.87
C PRO A 308 -7.22 -6.39 -17.87
N HIS A 309 -7.28 -7.05 -19.03
CA HIS A 309 -8.18 -6.67 -20.12
C HIS A 309 -9.66 -6.60 -19.69
N ASP A 310 -10.13 -7.47 -18.80
CA ASP A 310 -11.53 -7.49 -18.35
C ASP A 310 -11.91 -6.20 -17.59
N VAL A 311 -10.98 -5.61 -16.83
CA VAL A 311 -11.14 -4.30 -16.19
C VAL A 311 -11.27 -3.20 -17.24
N VAL A 312 -10.39 -3.23 -18.25
CA VAL A 312 -10.40 -2.26 -19.37
C VAL A 312 -11.69 -2.36 -20.18
N ALA A 313 -12.12 -3.58 -20.48
CA ALA A 313 -13.33 -3.88 -21.23
C ALA A 313 -14.58 -3.41 -20.46
N ASP A 314 -14.67 -3.66 -19.16
CA ASP A 314 -15.78 -3.21 -18.32
C ASP A 314 -15.86 -1.68 -18.24
N ALA A 315 -14.72 -0.99 -18.07
CA ALA A 315 -14.69 0.48 -18.08
C ALA A 315 -15.17 1.06 -19.43
N ARG A 316 -14.77 0.45 -20.56
CA ARG A 316 -15.23 0.85 -21.90
C ARG A 316 -16.72 0.56 -22.11
N ALA A 317 -17.21 -0.60 -21.65
CA ALA A 317 -18.62 -0.96 -21.73
C ALA A 317 -19.50 0.01 -20.91
N ARG A 318 -19.08 0.36 -19.69
CA ARG A 318 -19.75 1.38 -18.87
C ARG A 318 -19.78 2.73 -19.56
N ARG A 319 -18.69 3.12 -20.23
CA ARG A 319 -18.65 4.36 -21.02
C ARG A 319 -19.65 4.33 -22.18
N ALA A 320 -19.75 3.20 -22.89
CA ALA A 320 -20.68 3.03 -24.01
C ALA A 320 -22.15 3.11 -23.55
N ARG A 321 -22.48 2.54 -22.37
CA ARG A 321 -23.82 2.59 -21.78
C ARG A 321 -24.28 3.99 -21.38
N LEU A 322 -23.34 4.90 -21.08
CA LEU A 322 -23.68 6.29 -20.73
C LEU A 322 -24.24 7.10 -21.91
N GLY A 323 -24.25 6.56 -23.13
CA GLY A 323 -25.13 7.01 -24.22
C GLY A 323 -24.99 8.45 -24.73
N MET A 324 -24.02 9.23 -24.25
CA MET A 324 -23.76 10.57 -24.75
C MET A 324 -23.23 10.46 -26.19
N PRO A 325 -23.92 11.03 -27.22
CA PRO A 325 -23.40 11.05 -28.57
C PRO A 325 -22.00 11.67 -28.56
N GLY A 326 -21.04 11.08 -29.26
CA GLY A 326 -19.65 11.56 -29.29
C GLY A 326 -19.53 13.08 -29.54
N ALA A 327 -20.49 13.65 -30.29
CA ALA A 327 -20.63 15.07 -30.52
C ALA A 327 -20.75 15.92 -29.23
N VAL A 328 -21.51 15.53 -28.20
CA VAL A 328 -21.64 16.34 -26.97
C VAL A 328 -20.36 16.30 -26.13
N GLN A 329 -19.63 15.18 -26.13
CA GLN A 329 -18.32 15.07 -25.50
C GLN A 329 -17.26 15.89 -26.22
N ASP A 330 -17.31 15.92 -27.56
CA ASP A 330 -16.41 16.73 -28.38
C ASP A 330 -16.75 18.22 -28.28
N TRP A 331 -18.03 18.61 -28.23
CA TRP A 331 -18.45 19.98 -27.95
C TRP A 331 -18.06 20.42 -26.53
N ALA A 332 -18.20 19.56 -25.52
CA ALA A 332 -17.71 19.85 -24.17
C ALA A 332 -16.18 20.00 -24.14
N ARG A 333 -15.41 19.25 -24.95
CA ARG A 333 -13.94 19.42 -25.08
C ARG A 333 -13.51 20.63 -25.89
N VAL A 334 -14.33 21.05 -26.87
CA VAL A 334 -14.05 22.21 -27.72
C VAL A 334 -14.41 23.51 -26.97
N VAL A 335 -15.51 23.51 -26.22
CA VAL A 335 -16.00 24.65 -25.45
C VAL A 335 -15.27 24.79 -24.11
N SER A 336 -15.05 23.67 -23.39
CA SER A 336 -14.19 23.69 -22.22
C SER A 336 -12.77 23.38 -22.70
N ARG A 337 -11.88 24.38 -22.70
CA ARG A 337 -10.42 24.19 -22.86
C ARG A 337 -9.82 23.31 -21.73
N THR A 338 -10.63 22.51 -21.03
CA THR A 338 -10.32 21.73 -19.86
C THR A 338 -10.54 20.23 -20.12
N SER A 339 -9.65 19.45 -19.52
CA SER A 339 -9.48 18.00 -19.66
C SER A 339 -10.56 17.17 -18.92
N ILE A 340 -11.85 17.49 -19.08
CA ILE A 340 -12.95 16.84 -18.33
C ILE A 340 -13.40 15.56 -19.07
N PHE A 341 -13.78 14.51 -18.34
CA PHE A 341 -14.28 13.22 -18.87
C PHE A 341 -13.37 12.57 -19.93
N ARG A 342 -12.07 12.50 -19.64
CA ARG A 342 -11.12 11.75 -20.48
C ARG A 342 -11.36 10.24 -20.32
N PRO A 343 -11.32 9.43 -21.39
CA PRO A 343 -11.51 7.99 -21.27
C PRO A 343 -10.40 7.38 -20.42
N ASN A 344 -10.74 6.48 -19.49
CA ASN A 344 -9.79 5.92 -18.52
C ASN A 344 -8.64 5.15 -19.21
N TYR A 345 -8.97 4.37 -20.24
CA TYR A 345 -8.01 3.54 -20.98
C TYR A 345 -8.05 3.87 -22.47
N ARG A 346 -6.94 4.43 -22.97
CA ARG A 346 -6.75 4.78 -24.39
C ARG A 346 -5.84 3.82 -25.14
N HIS A 347 -4.93 3.19 -24.40
CA HIS A 347 -3.92 2.30 -24.94
C HIS A 347 -3.88 1.06 -24.06
N GLU A 348 -3.64 -0.08 -24.69
CA GLU A 348 -3.37 -1.35 -24.05
C GLU A 348 -1.95 -1.78 -24.39
N ILE A 349 -1.38 -2.62 -23.53
CA ILE A 349 -0.05 -3.19 -23.63
C ILE A 349 -0.24 -4.70 -23.73
N ALA A 350 0.34 -5.32 -24.75
CA ALA A 350 0.45 -6.77 -24.78
C ALA A 350 1.66 -7.17 -23.93
N ASP A 351 1.48 -8.15 -23.05
CA ASP A 351 2.60 -8.76 -22.33
C ASP A 351 3.29 -9.85 -23.15
N ALA A 352 4.35 -10.45 -22.59
CA ALA A 352 5.13 -11.51 -23.21
C ALA A 352 4.32 -12.77 -23.58
N THR A 353 3.13 -12.95 -23.00
CA THR A 353 2.21 -14.06 -23.31
C THR A 353 1.13 -13.68 -24.33
N GLY A 354 1.09 -12.41 -24.76
CA GLY A 354 0.06 -11.86 -25.62
C GLY A 354 -1.19 -11.39 -24.87
N ALA A 355 -1.23 -11.46 -23.54
CA ALA A 355 -2.35 -10.94 -22.76
C ALA A 355 -2.35 -9.41 -22.79
N HIS A 356 -3.54 -8.80 -22.86
CA HIS A 356 -3.68 -7.35 -22.95
C HIS A 356 -3.93 -6.70 -21.57
N TRP A 357 -3.25 -5.58 -21.35
CA TRP A 357 -3.25 -4.84 -20.09
C TRP A 357 -3.50 -3.35 -20.30
N GLY A 358 -4.26 -2.73 -19.40
CA GLY A 358 -4.34 -1.28 -19.27
C GLY A 358 -3.42 -0.75 -18.18
N VAL A 359 -3.24 0.58 -18.10
CA VAL A 359 -2.60 1.23 -16.95
C VAL A 359 -3.56 2.23 -16.33
N ALA A 360 -3.99 1.95 -15.11
CA ALA A 360 -4.76 2.87 -14.29
C ALA A 360 -3.82 3.93 -13.67
N ASP A 361 -3.76 5.13 -14.25
CA ASP A 361 -3.01 6.28 -13.68
C ASP A 361 -3.89 7.01 -12.65
N LEU A 362 -3.70 6.65 -11.38
CA LEU A 362 -4.40 7.26 -10.25
C LEU A 362 -3.51 8.23 -9.44
N LEU A 363 -2.33 8.58 -9.95
CA LEU A 363 -1.42 9.51 -9.26
C LEU A 363 -1.98 10.94 -9.30
N PRO A 364 -2.27 11.58 -8.15
CA PRO A 364 -2.66 12.98 -8.10
C PRO A 364 -1.43 13.89 -8.23
N PRO A 365 -1.45 14.93 -9.08
CA PRO A 365 -0.33 15.85 -9.25
C PRO A 365 0.21 16.41 -7.92
N ALA A 366 -0.67 16.74 -6.99
CA ALA A 366 -0.35 17.39 -5.72
C ALA A 366 0.52 16.55 -4.76
N LEU A 367 0.59 15.21 -4.92
CA LEU A 367 1.35 14.35 -4.01
C LEU A 367 2.86 14.32 -4.33
N GLY A 368 3.24 14.66 -5.56
CA GLY A 368 4.64 14.78 -5.99
C GLY A 368 5.39 13.44 -6.16
N PRO A 369 6.63 13.50 -6.67
CA PRO A 369 7.43 12.32 -7.00
C PRO A 369 7.85 11.50 -5.78
N ASN A 370 8.10 12.15 -4.64
CA ASN A 370 8.48 11.45 -3.40
C ASN A 370 7.36 10.53 -2.88
N HIS A 371 6.09 10.95 -3.00
CA HIS A 371 4.96 10.07 -2.70
C HIS A 371 4.92 8.87 -3.65
N ALA A 372 5.05 9.11 -4.96
CA ALA A 372 5.02 8.05 -5.96
C ALA A 372 6.12 7.01 -5.71
N LEU A 373 7.35 7.44 -5.43
CA LEU A 373 8.46 6.54 -5.10
C LEU A 373 8.20 5.80 -3.78
N ALA A 374 7.77 6.49 -2.72
CA ALA A 374 7.48 5.87 -1.42
C ALA A 374 6.41 4.77 -1.52
N ARG A 375 5.44 4.89 -2.44
CA ARG A 375 4.44 3.84 -2.69
C ARG A 375 4.92 2.74 -3.64
N ARG A 376 5.94 3.03 -4.47
CA ARG A 376 6.54 2.06 -5.39
C ARG A 376 7.49 1.08 -4.70
N LEU A 377 8.25 1.53 -3.69
CA LEU A 377 9.24 0.70 -3.00
C LEU A 377 8.64 -0.59 -2.40
N PRO A 378 7.52 -0.57 -1.64
CA PRO A 378 6.93 -1.80 -1.13
C PRO A 378 6.51 -2.78 -2.24
N ARG A 379 6.01 -2.26 -3.38
CA ARG A 379 5.62 -3.07 -4.54
C ARG A 379 6.82 -3.77 -5.19
N TRP A 380 7.94 -3.08 -5.34
CA TRP A 380 9.17 -3.70 -5.83
C TRP A 380 9.64 -4.83 -4.93
N ARG A 381 9.60 -4.64 -3.60
CA ARG A 381 9.88 -5.74 -2.66
C ARG A 381 8.90 -6.89 -2.83
N ALA A 382 7.62 -6.60 -2.98
CA ALA A 382 6.56 -7.60 -3.11
C ALA A 382 6.76 -8.52 -4.32
N VAL A 383 7.03 -7.97 -5.52
CA VAL A 383 7.25 -8.81 -6.73
C VAL A 383 8.52 -9.64 -6.62
N LEU A 384 9.60 -9.09 -6.06
CA LEU A 384 10.84 -9.85 -5.86
C LEU A 384 10.68 -10.97 -4.83
N ALA A 385 9.95 -10.71 -3.73
CA ALA A 385 9.67 -11.70 -2.71
C ALA A 385 8.80 -12.85 -3.26
N GLN A 386 7.75 -12.53 -4.02
CA GLN A 386 6.90 -13.54 -4.64
C GLN A 386 7.67 -14.38 -5.67
N ALA A 387 8.51 -13.75 -6.51
CA ALA A 387 9.36 -14.44 -7.46
C ALA A 387 10.40 -15.36 -6.78
N ALA A 388 10.83 -15.02 -5.56
CA ALA A 388 11.66 -15.86 -4.71
C ALA A 388 10.89 -16.97 -3.96
N GLY A 389 9.58 -17.13 -4.22
CA GLY A 389 8.73 -18.15 -3.61
C GLY A 389 8.21 -17.79 -2.21
N GLN A 390 8.40 -16.55 -1.75
CA GLN A 390 7.83 -16.10 -0.47
C GLN A 390 6.33 -15.84 -0.62
N THR A 391 5.55 -16.13 0.42
CA THR A 391 4.13 -15.72 0.46
C THR A 391 4.04 -14.20 0.61
N VAL A 392 3.28 -13.57 -0.27
CA VAL A 392 3.04 -12.12 -0.24
C VAL A 392 1.54 -11.85 -0.28
N SER A 393 1.04 -11.14 0.72
CA SER A 393 -0.29 -10.53 0.69
C SER A 393 -0.13 -9.05 0.36
N HIS A 394 -0.66 -8.66 -0.80
CA HIS A 394 -0.76 -7.26 -1.19
C HIS A 394 -2.20 -6.96 -1.60
N THR A 395 -2.75 -5.86 -1.12
CA THR A 395 -4.10 -5.42 -1.53
C THR A 395 -4.12 -3.93 -1.75
N VAL A 396 -4.54 -3.49 -2.94
CA VAL A 396 -4.81 -2.08 -3.21
C VAL A 396 -6.05 -1.66 -2.43
N ALA A 397 -5.90 -0.68 -1.55
CA ALA A 397 -6.97 -0.18 -0.72
C ALA A 397 -7.84 0.87 -1.43
N PRO A 398 -9.10 1.04 -1.00
CA PRO A 398 -10.00 2.03 -1.59
C PRO A 398 -9.73 3.43 -1.02
N LEU A 399 -10.43 4.42 -1.56
CA LEU A 399 -10.52 5.73 -0.91
C LEU A 399 -11.28 5.60 0.41
N ILE A 400 -10.84 6.32 1.44
CA ILE A 400 -11.46 6.32 2.76
C ILE A 400 -11.68 7.72 3.32
N TRP A 401 -12.70 7.85 4.19
CA TRP A 401 -12.99 9.07 4.94
C TRP A 401 -12.03 9.28 6.11
N THR A 402 -10.89 9.93 5.88
CA THR A 402 -9.90 10.26 6.92
C THR A 402 -10.20 11.56 7.65
N GLY A 403 -9.61 11.76 8.85
CA GLY A 403 -9.68 13.03 9.58
C GLY A 403 -9.37 14.25 8.69
N PRO A 404 -8.18 14.36 8.07
CA PRO A 404 -7.85 15.51 7.22
C PRO A 404 -8.80 15.71 6.02
N THR A 405 -9.29 14.64 5.39
CA THR A 405 -10.24 14.74 4.26
C THR A 405 -11.64 15.16 4.70
N ARG A 406 -12.01 14.96 5.97
CA ARG A 406 -13.28 15.46 6.54
C ARG A 406 -13.25 16.97 6.80
N HIS A 407 -12.08 17.51 7.17
CA HIS A 407 -11.94 18.90 7.63
C HIS A 407 -11.48 19.89 6.54
N ALA A 408 -10.85 19.42 5.46
CA ALA A 408 -10.51 20.27 4.32
C ALA A 408 -11.68 20.37 3.33
N ALA A 409 -12.11 21.60 3.01
CA ALA A 409 -13.33 21.85 2.23
C ALA A 409 -13.32 21.19 0.83
N TRP A 410 -12.21 21.31 0.09
CA TRP A 410 -12.13 20.77 -1.27
C TRP A 410 -12.06 19.23 -1.31
N PRO A 411 -11.16 18.55 -0.57
CA PRO A 411 -11.14 17.08 -0.53
C PRO A 411 -12.46 16.47 -0.03
N ALA A 412 -13.09 17.07 0.97
CA ALA A 412 -14.37 16.60 1.49
C ALA A 412 -15.46 16.66 0.41
N ASN A 413 -15.56 17.78 -0.31
CA ASN A 413 -16.54 17.93 -1.39
C ASN A 413 -16.24 16.97 -2.54
N ALA A 414 -14.96 16.79 -2.90
CA ALA A 414 -14.57 15.86 -3.95
C ALA A 414 -14.99 14.42 -3.60
N TYR A 415 -14.74 13.99 -2.36
CA TYR A 415 -15.08 12.64 -1.91
C TYR A 415 -16.58 12.43 -1.79
N LEU A 416 -17.33 13.45 -1.39
CA LEU A 416 -18.80 13.39 -1.36
C LEU A 416 -19.32 13.19 -2.79
N GLY A 417 -18.84 14.00 -3.73
CA GLY A 417 -19.22 13.90 -5.13
C GLY A 417 -18.75 12.62 -5.83
N CYS A 418 -17.67 11.97 -5.37
CA CYS A 418 -17.19 10.72 -5.96
C CYS A 418 -18.27 9.63 -6.01
N THR A 419 -19.10 9.54 -4.97
CA THR A 419 -20.21 8.58 -4.90
C THR A 419 -21.23 8.78 -6.02
N HIS A 420 -21.50 10.04 -6.41
CA HIS A 420 -22.36 10.36 -7.54
C HIS A 420 -21.81 9.84 -8.89
N PHE A 421 -20.49 9.72 -8.99
CA PHE A 421 -19.81 9.18 -10.16
C PHE A 421 -19.50 7.66 -10.04
N GLY A 422 -20.08 6.96 -9.05
CA GLY A 422 -19.88 5.53 -8.88
C GLY A 422 -18.49 5.15 -8.35
N ILE A 423 -17.79 6.10 -7.71
CA ILE A 423 -16.54 5.85 -6.98
C ILE A 423 -16.89 5.82 -5.49
N GLU A 424 -16.75 4.65 -4.88
CA GLU A 424 -17.11 4.43 -3.48
C GLU A 424 -15.99 4.90 -2.56
N VAL A 425 -16.35 5.68 -1.53
CA VAL A 425 -15.43 6.14 -0.48
C VAL A 425 -15.84 5.51 0.85
N PHE A 426 -14.96 4.70 1.41
CA PHE A 426 -15.31 3.83 2.53
C PHE A 426 -15.11 4.48 3.90
N ALA A 427 -15.90 4.04 4.87
CA ALA A 427 -15.56 4.25 6.27
C ALA A 427 -14.26 3.49 6.60
N PRO A 428 -13.32 4.08 7.37
CA PRO A 428 -12.06 3.42 7.69
C PRO A 428 -12.22 2.04 8.34
N ASP A 429 -13.20 1.88 9.23
CA ASP A 429 -13.44 0.61 9.93
C ASP A 429 -13.92 -0.48 8.98
N THR A 430 -14.78 -0.15 8.00
CA THR A 430 -15.21 -1.07 6.93
C THR A 430 -14.00 -1.54 6.11
N ALA A 431 -13.23 -0.58 5.59
CA ALA A 431 -12.09 -0.88 4.72
C ALA A 431 -11.02 -1.68 5.46
N ARG A 432 -10.63 -1.26 6.67
CA ARG A 432 -9.62 -1.92 7.49
C ARG A 432 -10.00 -3.37 7.81
N THR A 433 -11.26 -3.62 8.16
CA THR A 433 -11.72 -4.97 8.51
C THR A 433 -11.69 -5.90 7.30
N LEU A 434 -12.13 -5.41 6.13
CA LEU A 434 -12.09 -6.19 4.89
C LEU A 434 -10.65 -6.44 4.40
N LEU A 435 -9.76 -5.44 4.49
CA LEU A 435 -8.33 -5.59 4.17
C LEU A 435 -7.66 -6.62 5.10
N ALA A 436 -7.97 -6.61 6.39
CA ALA A 436 -7.47 -7.60 7.34
C ALA A 436 -8.04 -9.01 7.05
N ALA A 437 -9.31 -9.13 6.66
CA ALA A 437 -9.88 -10.42 6.24
C ALA A 437 -9.18 -10.96 4.98
N LYS A 438 -8.88 -10.09 4.01
CA LYS A 438 -8.08 -10.47 2.83
C LYS A 438 -6.69 -10.98 3.25
N LEU A 439 -6.00 -10.25 4.14
CA LEU A 439 -4.70 -10.70 4.68
C LEU A 439 -4.80 -12.10 5.30
N VAL A 440 -5.84 -12.35 6.10
CA VAL A 440 -6.08 -13.67 6.69
C VAL A 440 -6.21 -14.76 5.63
N ALA A 441 -7.02 -14.52 4.60
CA ALA A 441 -7.21 -15.45 3.49
C ALA A 441 -5.90 -15.72 2.72
N ASP A 442 -5.11 -14.69 2.42
CA ASP A 442 -3.84 -14.85 1.68
C ASP A 442 -2.78 -15.61 2.47
N LEU A 443 -2.79 -15.52 3.80
CA LEU A 443 -1.81 -16.21 4.65
C LEU A 443 -2.13 -17.69 4.79
N THR A 444 -3.42 -18.00 4.97
CA THR A 444 -3.95 -19.35 5.17
C THR A 444 -4.06 -20.13 3.87
N GLN A 445 -4.46 -19.45 2.79
CA GLN A 445 -4.55 -20.00 1.44
C GLN A 445 -4.00 -18.98 0.43
N PRO A 446 -2.67 -18.96 0.24
CA PRO A 446 -2.03 -18.06 -0.71
C PRO A 446 -2.59 -18.23 -2.13
N PRO A 447 -2.84 -17.12 -2.86
CA PRO A 447 -3.23 -17.21 -4.25
C PRO A 447 -2.11 -17.86 -5.08
N ALA A 448 -2.50 -18.59 -6.12
CA ALA A 448 -1.53 -19.16 -7.06
C ALA A 448 -0.76 -18.03 -7.76
N PRO A 449 0.57 -18.15 -7.92
CA PRO A 449 1.34 -17.19 -8.70
C PRO A 449 0.86 -17.16 -10.16
N GLN A 450 0.71 -15.96 -10.71
CA GLN A 450 0.39 -15.76 -12.12
C GLN A 450 1.66 -15.58 -12.96
N PRO A 451 1.61 -15.85 -14.28
CA PRO A 451 2.75 -15.64 -15.17
C PRO A 451 3.27 -14.20 -15.16
N ASN A 452 2.39 -13.21 -15.05
CA ASN A 452 2.75 -11.80 -14.99
C ASN A 452 2.86 -11.31 -13.54
N PRO A 453 4.03 -10.87 -13.06
CA PRO A 453 4.22 -10.45 -11.66
C PRO A 453 3.32 -9.29 -11.22
N GLU A 454 2.91 -8.39 -12.14
CA GLU A 454 2.02 -7.28 -11.79
C GLU A 454 0.61 -7.75 -11.39
N SER A 455 0.24 -9.00 -11.70
CA SER A 455 -1.04 -9.60 -11.26
C SER A 455 -1.18 -9.66 -9.74
N LEU A 456 -0.06 -9.70 -9.01
CA LEU A 456 0.00 -9.64 -7.55
C LEU A 456 -0.81 -8.46 -6.98
N PHE A 457 -0.89 -7.36 -7.73
CA PHE A 457 -1.56 -6.14 -7.28
C PHE A 457 -3.03 -6.04 -7.71
N THR A 458 -3.47 -6.84 -8.69
CA THR A 458 -4.76 -6.64 -9.36
C THR A 458 -5.82 -7.64 -8.95
N GLU A 459 -5.50 -8.93 -8.89
CA GLU A 459 -6.50 -10.00 -8.74
C GLU A 459 -7.33 -9.86 -7.46
N GLY A 460 -6.67 -9.43 -6.38
CA GLY A 460 -7.26 -9.23 -5.07
C GLY A 460 -7.46 -7.77 -4.71
N ALA A 461 -7.64 -6.85 -5.67
CA ALA A 461 -7.74 -5.42 -5.38
C ALA A 461 -9.12 -4.99 -4.83
N PHE A 462 -9.09 -4.01 -3.92
CA PHE A 462 -10.27 -3.34 -3.39
C PHE A 462 -10.20 -1.84 -3.68
N HIS A 463 -10.36 -1.48 -4.96
CA HIS A 463 -10.01 -0.15 -5.46
C HIS A 463 -11.16 0.88 -5.42
N GLY A 464 -12.32 0.54 -4.85
CA GLY A 464 -13.44 1.47 -4.68
C GLY A 464 -14.08 1.96 -5.98
N GLY A 465 -14.00 1.18 -7.06
CA GLY A 465 -14.55 1.56 -8.37
C GLY A 465 -13.61 2.35 -9.28
N LEU A 466 -12.45 2.80 -8.77
CA LEU A 466 -11.53 3.66 -9.52
C LEU A 466 -11.05 3.07 -10.86
N TRP A 467 -10.81 1.75 -10.93
CA TRP A 467 -10.29 1.11 -12.15
C TRP A 467 -11.38 0.90 -13.20
N ARG A 468 -12.53 0.36 -12.78
CA ARG A 468 -13.66 0.09 -13.67
C ARG A 468 -14.45 1.36 -14.05
N HIS A 469 -14.03 2.53 -13.58
CA HIS A 469 -14.65 3.80 -13.94
C HIS A 469 -14.43 4.14 -15.43
N PRO A 470 -15.47 4.64 -16.15
CA PRO A 470 -15.39 4.91 -17.60
C PRO A 470 -14.42 6.03 -18.00
N TYR A 471 -14.19 6.96 -17.09
CA TYR A 471 -13.31 8.12 -17.28
C TYR A 471 -12.13 8.09 -16.32
N GLU A 472 -11.02 8.72 -16.71
CA GLU A 472 -9.87 8.92 -15.82
C GLU A 472 -10.35 9.62 -14.54
N PRO A 473 -10.14 9.08 -13.33
CA PRO A 473 -10.68 9.67 -12.11
C PRO A 473 -10.29 11.14 -11.91
N ARG A 474 -9.08 11.54 -12.32
CA ARG A 474 -8.64 12.95 -12.30
C ARG A 474 -9.49 13.90 -13.15
N SER A 475 -10.08 13.39 -14.24
CA SER A 475 -10.93 14.18 -15.13
C SER A 475 -12.35 14.35 -14.60
N VAL A 476 -12.68 13.62 -13.52
CA VAL A 476 -13.99 13.59 -12.87
C VAL A 476 -13.92 14.29 -11.50
N MET A 477 -12.79 14.20 -10.80
CA MET A 477 -12.65 14.67 -9.42
C MET A 477 -12.90 16.17 -9.24
N THR A 478 -12.61 17.00 -10.24
CA THR A 478 -12.99 18.43 -10.24
C THR A 478 -14.50 18.62 -10.32
N SER A 479 -15.19 17.86 -11.17
CA SER A 479 -16.65 17.85 -11.25
C SER A 479 -17.28 17.29 -9.97
N ALA A 480 -16.69 16.24 -9.39
CA ALA A 480 -17.07 15.69 -8.10
C ALA A 480 -16.98 16.73 -6.98
N ALA A 481 -15.92 17.54 -6.94
CA ALA A 481 -15.79 18.61 -5.95
C ALA A 481 -16.90 19.67 -6.06
N VAL A 482 -17.36 19.98 -7.27
CA VAL A 482 -18.49 20.91 -7.49
C VAL A 482 -19.80 20.27 -7.02
N VAL A 483 -20.09 19.04 -7.47
CA VAL A 483 -21.30 18.30 -7.08
C VAL A 483 -21.38 18.13 -5.56
N GLY A 484 -20.30 17.70 -4.91
CA GLY A 484 -20.27 17.52 -3.46
C GLY A 484 -20.41 18.83 -2.68
N ARG A 485 -20.00 19.97 -3.26
CA ARG A 485 -20.28 21.29 -2.66
C ARG A 485 -21.79 21.58 -2.64
N PHE A 486 -22.51 21.28 -3.73
CA PHE A 486 -23.96 21.44 -3.78
C PHE A 486 -24.67 20.46 -2.84
N GLN A 487 -24.22 19.20 -2.77
CA GLN A 487 -24.76 18.20 -1.84
C GLN A 487 -24.61 18.57 -0.36
N ARG A 488 -23.61 19.40 -0.02
CA ARG A 488 -23.46 19.95 1.35
C ARG A 488 -24.40 21.12 1.66
N LEU A 489 -24.82 21.85 0.62
CA LEU A 489 -25.68 23.03 0.77
C LEU A 489 -27.16 22.66 0.79
N LEU A 490 -27.50 21.47 0.28
CA LEU A 490 -28.85 20.92 0.35
C LEU A 490 -28.99 20.12 1.66
N PRO A 491 -29.96 20.45 2.53
CA PRO A 491 -30.31 19.57 3.65
C PRO A 491 -30.86 18.26 3.10
N TRP A 492 -30.44 17.15 3.70
CA TRP A 492 -30.91 15.80 3.38
C TRP A 492 -32.31 15.57 3.92
#